data_AF-A0A2X2Y0Z1-F1
#
_entry.id   AF-A0A2X2Y0Z1-F1
#
_cell.length_a   1.000
_cell.length_b   1.000
_cell.length_c   1.000
_cell.angle_alpha   90.00
_cell.angle_beta   90.00
_cell.angle_gamma   90.00
#
_symmetry.space_group_name_H-M   'P 1'
#
loop_
_entity.id
_entity.type
_entity.pdbx_description
1 polymer ?
#
loop_
_entity_poly.entity_id
_entity_poly.type
_entity_poly.pdbx_seq_one_letter_code
_entity_poly.pdbx_strand_id
1 'polypeptide(L)'
;MTFSYSSEQLENTREGFYIDVDIFDNCGADTLRLEQLTEDIRKHFVKSRILTDELLLQFKVGSRKMIPTLNEQIKRRNIQLYCKVDWR
;
A
#
# COMPACT_ATOMS: atom_id res chain seq x y z
N MET A 1 8.95 -14.53 1.06
CA MET A 1 8.13 -13.32 1.25
C MET A 1 8.38 -12.84 2.66
N THR A 2 8.88 -11.61 2.84
CA THR A 2 9.20 -11.05 4.16
C THR A 2 8.31 -9.83 4.35
N PHE A 3 7.46 -9.84 5.38
CA PHE A 3 6.68 -8.67 5.79
C PHE A 3 7.07 -8.29 7.22
N SER A 4 7.01 -6.99 7.55
CA SER A 4 7.20 -6.47 8.91
C SER A 4 5.95 -5.70 9.32
N TYR A 5 5.41 -6.00 10.50
CA TYR A 5 4.25 -5.31 11.08
C TYR A 5 4.73 -4.32 12.15
N SER A 6 4.32 -3.06 12.04
CA SER A 6 4.52 -2.01 13.03
C SER A 6 3.22 -1.23 13.17
N SER A 7 2.78 -0.95 14.40
CA SER A 7 1.52 -0.25 14.68
C SER A 7 1.77 0.96 15.58
N GLU A 8 1.31 2.13 15.17
CA GLU A 8 1.22 3.33 16.00
C GLU A 8 -0.26 3.65 16.28
N GLN A 9 -0.56 4.06 17.52
CA GLN A 9 -1.91 4.42 17.93
C GLN A 9 -2.21 5.83 17.37
N LEU A 10 -3.05 5.91 16.33
CA LEU A 10 -3.48 7.19 15.76
C LEU A 10 -4.48 7.87 16.73
N GLU A 11 -4.38 9.19 16.89
CA GLU A 11 -5.33 9.97 17.71
C GLU A 11 -6.79 9.71 17.31
N ASN A 12 -7.68 9.67 18.31
CA ASN A 12 -9.11 9.30 18.31
C ASN A 12 -10.02 9.96 17.24
N THR A 13 -9.49 10.78 16.32
CA THR A 13 -10.24 11.40 15.21
C THR A 13 -10.08 10.66 13.88
N ARG A 14 -9.20 9.65 13.78
CA ARG A 14 -8.96 8.88 12.56
C ARG A 14 -9.58 7.49 12.65
N GLU A 15 -10.76 7.34 12.07
CA GLU A 15 -11.46 6.05 11.85
C GLU A 15 -10.73 5.20 10.79
N GLY A 16 -9.50 4.75 11.05
CA GLY A 16 -8.74 3.96 10.10
C GLY A 16 -7.25 3.83 10.37
N PHE A 17 -6.56 3.17 9.44
CA PHE A 17 -5.12 2.92 9.51
C PHE A 17 -4.46 3.00 8.13
N TYR A 18 -3.15 3.25 8.13
CA TYR A 18 -2.33 3.23 6.92
C TYR A 18 -1.71 1.85 6.70
N ILE A 19 -1.58 1.46 5.44
CA ILE A 19 -0.88 0.26 5.00
C ILE A 19 0.19 0.72 4.02
N ASP A 20 1.46 0.55 4.38
CA ASP A 20 2.58 0.81 3.48
C ASP A 20 3.02 -0.50 2.82
N VAL A 21 3.05 -0.50 1.49
CA VAL A 21 3.43 -1.65 0.67
C VAL A 21 4.69 -1.32 -0.09
N ASP A 22 5.74 -2.10 0.16
CA ASP A 22 6.98 -2.03 -0.58
C ASP A 22 7.06 -3.13 -1.63
N ILE A 23 7.26 -2.72 -2.88
CA ILE A 23 7.38 -3.59 -4.03
C ILE A 23 8.81 -3.50 -4.53
N PHE A 24 9.47 -4.65 -4.63
CA PHE A 24 10.83 -4.77 -5.13
C PHE A 24 10.83 -5.54 -6.44
N ASP A 25 11.57 -5.06 -7.43
CA ASP A 25 11.86 -5.81 -8.65
C ASP A 25 13.37 -5.76 -8.95
N ASN A 26 13.90 -6.86 -9.47
CA ASN A 26 15.30 -6.97 -9.90
C ASN A 26 15.36 -6.77 -11.41
N CYS A 27 15.21 -5.52 -11.84
CA CYS A 27 14.94 -5.17 -13.23
C CYS A 27 15.95 -4.17 -13.82
N GLY A 28 16.95 -3.74 -13.04
CA GLY A 28 17.92 -2.75 -13.50
C GLY A 28 17.23 -1.46 -13.96
N ALA A 29 17.50 -1.02 -15.18
CA ALA A 29 16.90 0.19 -15.73
C ALA A 29 15.44 0.01 -16.21
N ASP A 30 14.97 -1.22 -16.47
CA ASP A 30 13.63 -1.46 -17.00
C ASP A 30 12.60 -1.58 -15.87
N THR A 31 11.90 -0.48 -15.57
CA THR A 31 10.92 -0.46 -14.47
C THR A 31 9.51 -0.85 -14.90
N LEU A 32 9.28 -1.32 -16.14
CA LEU A 32 7.92 -1.52 -16.66
C LEU A 32 7.07 -2.46 -15.79
N ARG A 33 7.63 -3.60 -15.41
CA ARG A 33 6.96 -4.59 -14.53
C ARG A 33 6.62 -4.01 -13.17
N LEU A 34 7.56 -3.27 -12.57
CA LEU A 34 7.36 -2.61 -11.29
C LEU A 34 6.22 -1.60 -11.36
N GLU A 35 6.15 -0.80 -12.44
CA GLU A 35 5.06 0.15 -12.67
C GLU A 35 3.72 -0.54 -12.89
N GLN A 36 3.70 -1.62 -13.68
CA GLN A 36 2.49 -2.38 -13.96
C GLN A 36 1.90 -2.97 -12.68
N LEU A 37 2.71 -3.68 -11.88
CA LEU A 37 2.26 -4.26 -10.61
C LEU A 37 1.81 -3.18 -9.62
N THR A 38 2.53 -2.07 -9.55
CA THR A 38 2.16 -0.92 -8.72
C THR A 38 0.77 -0.39 -9.08
N GLU A 39 0.50 -0.29 -10.38
CA GLU A 39 -0.77 0.22 -10.89
C GLU A 39 -1.92 -0.78 -10.75
N ASP A 40 -1.64 -2.08 -10.87
CA ASP A 40 -2.62 -3.14 -10.66
C ASP A 40 -3.05 -3.21 -9.18
N ILE A 41 -2.10 -3.11 -8.24
CA ILE A 41 -2.39 -2.97 -6.80
C ILE A 41 -3.25 -1.73 -6.56
N ARG A 42 -2.87 -0.59 -7.15
CA ARG A 42 -3.62 0.66 -7.01
C ARG A 42 -5.08 0.49 -7.46
N LYS A 43 -5.28 -0.07 -8.66
CA LYS A 43 -6.62 -0.29 -9.24
C LYS A 43 -7.45 -1.24 -8.42
N HIS A 44 -6.84 -2.29 -7.86
CA HIS A 44 -7.51 -3.23 -6.98
C HIS A 44 -8.07 -2.54 -5.73
N PHE A 45 -7.27 -1.70 -5.07
CA PHE A 45 -7.68 -1.08 -3.80
C PHE A 45 -8.52 0.19 -3.94
N VAL A 46 -8.38 1.00 -5.00
CA VAL A 46 -9.04 2.34 -5.07
C VAL A 46 -10.57 2.31 -5.05
N LYS A 47 -11.18 1.16 -5.32
CA LYS A 47 -12.65 0.96 -5.25
C LYS A 47 -13.04 -0.19 -4.33
N SER A 48 -12.08 -0.76 -3.61
CA SER A 48 -12.34 -1.91 -2.76
C SER A 48 -13.13 -1.49 -1.52
N ARG A 49 -14.21 -2.23 -1.25
CA ARG A 49 -15.01 -2.13 -0.05
C ARG A 49 -15.27 -3.53 0.45
N ILE A 50 -15.03 -3.76 1.73
CA ILE A 50 -15.30 -5.04 2.38
C ILE A 50 -16.31 -4.77 3.47
N LEU A 51 -17.49 -5.34 3.34
CA LEU A 51 -18.53 -5.27 4.35
C LEU A 51 -18.58 -6.61 5.08
N THR A 52 -18.45 -6.55 6.40
CA THR A 52 -18.71 -7.67 7.30
C THR A 52 -19.93 -7.34 8.16
N ASP A 53 -20.34 -8.27 9.03
CA ASP A 53 -21.43 -8.03 9.97
C ASP A 53 -21.07 -6.94 11.00
N GLU A 54 -19.79 -6.79 11.30
CA GLU A 54 -19.29 -5.89 12.36
C GLU A 54 -18.80 -4.53 11.83
N LEU A 55 -18.29 -4.49 10.60
CA LEU A 55 -17.61 -3.29 10.10
C LEU A 55 -17.64 -3.16 8.57
N LEU A 56 -17.42 -1.93 8.10
CA LEU A 56 -17.17 -1.60 6.72
C LEU A 56 -15.73 -1.08 6.56
N LEU A 57 -14.95 -1.74 5.71
CA LEU A 57 -13.63 -1.28 5.29
C LEU A 57 -13.73 -0.55 3.95
N GLN A 58 -13.10 0.62 3.86
CA GLN A 58 -12.99 1.38 2.62
C GLN A 58 -11.54 1.76 2.36
N PHE A 59 -11.03 1.39 1.19
CA PHE A 59 -9.65 1.66 0.83
C PHE A 59 -9.54 2.94 -0.01
N LYS A 60 -8.54 3.75 0.30
CA LYS A 60 -8.10 4.89 -0.50
C LYS A 60 -6.63 4.74 -0.79
N VAL A 61 -6.22 5.07 -2.00
CA VAL A 61 -4.80 5.12 -2.36
C VAL A 61 -4.26 6.46 -1.89
N GLY A 62 -3.19 6.41 -1.09
CA GLY A 62 -2.43 7.56 -0.64
C GLY A 62 -1.24 7.84 -1.55
N SER A 63 -0.05 7.96 -0.96
CA SER A 63 1.17 8.35 -1.68
C SER A 63 1.81 7.20 -2.47
N ARG A 64 2.55 7.56 -3.53
CA ARG A 64 3.36 6.64 -4.33
C ARG A 64 4.75 7.22 -4.51
N LYS A 65 5.79 6.48 -4.14
CA LYS A 65 7.18 6.99 -4.17
C LYS A 65 8.13 5.94 -4.72
N MET A 66 9.07 6.36 -5.57
CA MET A 66 10.29 5.56 -5.81
C MET A 66 11.20 5.73 -4.60
N ILE A 67 11.71 4.61 -4.09
CA ILE A 67 12.64 4.62 -2.96
C ILE A 67 14.00 4.16 -3.49
N PRO A 68 15.07 4.97 -3.33
CA PRO A 68 16.42 4.56 -3.69
C PRO A 68 16.84 3.30 -2.93
N THR A 69 17.58 2.45 -3.62
CA THR A 69 18.17 1.22 -3.08
C THR A 69 19.69 1.31 -3.20
N LEU A 70 20.41 0.53 -2.39
CA LEU A 70 21.88 0.45 -2.48
C LEU A 70 22.37 -0.37 -3.67
N ASN A 71 21.48 -1.17 -4.28
CA ASN A 71 21.79 -2.01 -5.43
C ASN A 71 21.06 -1.45 -6.66
N GLU A 72 21.82 -1.02 -7.66
CA GLU A 72 21.28 -0.43 -8.90
C GLU A 72 20.34 -1.37 -9.67
N GLN A 73 20.53 -2.69 -9.53
CA GLN A 73 19.71 -3.72 -10.16
C GLN A 73 18.33 -3.87 -9.50
N ILE A 74 18.20 -3.50 -8.22
CA ILE A 74 16.97 -3.61 -7.46
C ILE A 74 16.26 -2.27 -7.46
N LYS A 75 15.00 -2.22 -7.87
CA LYS A 75 14.16 -1.03 -7.77
C LYS A 75 13.07 -1.24 -6.73
N ARG A 76 12.80 -0.22 -5.91
CA ARG A 76 11.77 -0.23 -4.87
C ARG A 76 10.72 0.84 -5.13
N ARG A 77 9.45 0.44 -5.12
CA ARG A 77 8.30 1.33 -5.09
C ARG A 77 7.57 1.18 -3.76
N ASN A 78 7.27 2.29 -3.12
CA ASN A 78 6.38 2.34 -1.98
C ASN A 78 5.00 2.84 -2.41
N ILE A 79 3.95 2.15 -1.98
CA ILE A 79 2.56 2.57 -2.10
C ILE A 79 1.99 2.64 -0.70
N GLN A 80 1.39 3.77 -0.36
CA GLN A 80 0.61 3.91 0.86
C GLN A 80 -0.87 3.78 0.54
N LEU A 81 -1.59 2.99 1.32
CA LEU A 81 -3.03 2.88 1.32
C LEU A 81 -3.56 3.40 2.65
N TYR A 82 -4.73 4.01 2.63
CA TYR A 82 -5.51 4.32 3.84
C TYR A 82 -6.75 3.42 3.86
N CYS A 83 -6.90 2.64 4.92
CA CYS A 83 -8.10 1.86 5.17
C CYS A 83 -8.96 2.58 6.20
N LYS A 84 -10.09 3.15 5.75
CA LYS A 84 -11.12 3.66 6.66
C LYS A 84 -11.86 2.47 7.27
N VAL A 85 -12.10 2.53 8.58
CA VAL A 85 -12.88 1.53 9.32
C VAL A 85 -14.12 2.21 9.88
N ASP A 86 -15.28 1.86 9.33
CA ASP A 86 -16.58 2.30 9.82
C ASP A 86 -17.20 1.16 10.64
N TRP A 87 -17.23 1.33 11.96
CA TRP A 87 -17.91 0.41 12.89
C TRP A 87 -19.43 0.62 12.83
N ARG A 88 -20.20 -0.46 12.96
CA ARG A 88 -21.67 -0.43 12.96
C ARG A 88 -22.28 -0.50 14.34
#